data_AF-A0A3N2DMU7-F1
#
_entry.id   AF-A0A3N2DMU7-F1
#
_cell.length_a   1.000
_cell.length_b   1.000
_cell.length_c   1.000
_cell.angle_alpha   90.00
_cell.angle_beta   90.00
_cell.angle_gamma   90.00
#
_symmetry.space_group_name_H-M   'P 1'
#
loop_
_entity.id
_entity.type
_entity.pdbx_description
1 polymer ?
#
loop_
_entity_poly.entity_id
_entity_poly.type
_entity_poly.pdbx_seq_one_letter_code
_entity_poly.pdbx_strand_id
1 'polypeptide(L)' 'MDLPHLRDMYSTGRLSDVVAFYSSDDDQWHLDCHDLWGHTLHVTTVKGATCHFVNSDKAIMAAKSIGFDSVVIQ' A
#
# COMPACT_ATOMS: atom_id res chain seq x y z
N MET A 1 -0.28 -4.36 7.04
CA MET A 1 -0.64 -5.65 6.42
C MET A 1 0.33 -5.92 5.29
N ASP A 2 0.83 -7.16 5.17
CA ASP A 2 1.83 -7.46 4.14
C ASP A 2 1.24 -7.60 2.73
N LEU A 3 2.13 -7.56 1.73
CA LEU A 3 1.75 -7.58 0.32
C LEU A 3 0.94 -8.84 -0.07
N PRO A 4 1.31 -10.07 0.32
CA PRO A 4 0.46 -11.25 0.09
C PRO A 4 -0.96 -11.11 0.61
N HIS A 5 -1.13 -10.69 1.87
CA HIS A 5 -2.47 -10.54 2.46
C HIS A 5 -3.28 -9.44 1.75
N LEU A 6 -2.64 -8.32 1.39
CA LEU A 6 -3.30 -7.26 0.64
C LEU A 6 -3.71 -7.71 -0.77
N ARG A 7 -2.90 -8.53 -1.44
CA ARG A 7 -3.26 -9.12 -2.74
C ARG A 7 -4.48 -10.03 -2.62
N ASP A 8 -4.53 -10.86 -1.60
CA ASP A 8 -5.70 -11.72 -1.34
C ASP A 8 -6.95 -10.88 -1.05
N MET A 9 -6.83 -9.81 -0.26
CA MET A 9 -7.93 -8.88 -0.03
C MET A 9 -8.37 -8.15 -1.30
N TYR A 10 -7.43 -7.71 -2.14
CA TYR A 10 -7.75 -7.09 -3.42
C TYR A 10 -8.50 -8.05 -4.35
N SER A 11 -7.98 -9.27 -4.52
CA SER A 11 -8.58 -10.28 -5.40
C SER A 11 -9.97 -10.75 -4.95
N THR A 12 -10.27 -10.64 -3.65
CA THR A 12 -11.60 -10.91 -3.08
C THR A 12 -12.51 -9.68 -3.07
N GLY A 13 -12.07 -8.56 -3.65
CA GLY A 13 -12.86 -7.33 -3.78
C GLY A 13 -13.01 -6.57 -2.47
N ARG A 14 -12.12 -6.76 -1.50
CA ARG A 14 -12.22 -6.15 -0.15
C ARG A 14 -11.46 -4.82 -0.02
N LEU A 15 -10.65 -4.46 -1.00
CA LEU A 15 -9.95 -3.18 -1.04
C LEU A 15 -10.59 -2.25 -2.07
N SER A 16 -10.71 -0.96 -1.74
CA SER A 16 -11.28 0.07 -2.62
C SER A 16 -10.22 0.78 -3.44
N ASP A 17 -9.11 1.18 -2.80
CA ASP A 17 -8.08 2.02 -3.40
C ASP A 17 -6.75 1.90 -2.66
N VAL A 18 -5.74 2.51 -3.26
CA VAL A 18 -4.38 2.56 -2.73
C VAL A 18 -3.79 3.96 -2.95
N VAL A 19 -3.11 4.43 -1.90
CA VAL A 19 -2.44 5.72 -1.87
C VAL A 19 -0.96 5.48 -1.60
N ALA A 20 -0.12 6.02 -2.49
CA ALA A 20 1.31 6.19 -2.25
C ALA A 20 1.53 7.61 -1.76
N PHE A 21 2.15 7.76 -0.58
CA PHE A 21 2.42 9.08 0.00
C PHE A 21 3.85 9.17 0.49
N TYR A 22 4.40 10.38 0.42
CA TYR A 22 5.70 10.67 1.03
C TYR A 22 5.52 11.14 2.47
N SER A 23 6.30 10.55 3.38
CA SER A 23 6.34 10.91 4.79
C SER A 23 7.60 11.71 5.09
N SER A 24 7.43 12.93 5.58
CA SER A 24 8.54 13.79 6.01
C SER A 24 9.18 13.35 7.33
N ASP A 25 8.48 12.53 8.12
CA ASP A 25 8.95 12.10 9.43
C ASP A 25 10.13 11.12 9.32
N ASP A 26 10.15 10.32 8.26
CA ASP A 26 11.16 9.29 8.00
C ASP A 26 11.78 9.36 6.59
N ASP A 27 11.53 10.46 5.87
CA ASP A 27 12.06 10.77 4.52
C ASP A 27 11.84 9.63 3.50
N GLN A 28 10.69 8.97 3.59
CA GLN A 28 10.41 7.76 2.81
C GLN A 28 8.98 7.72 2.27
N TRP A 29 8.80 6.94 1.20
CA TRP A 29 7.50 6.67 0.61
C TRP A 29 6.85 5.47 1.29
N HIS A 30 5.53 5.57 1.46
CA HIS A 30 4.69 4.56 2.09
C HIS A 30 3.52 4.22 1.18
N LEU A 31 2.81 3.16 1.55
CA LEU A 31 1.58 2.75 0.90
C LEU A 31 0.51 2.49 1.94
N ASP A 32 -0.65 3.05 1.68
CA ASP A 32 -1.88 2.80 2.41
C ASP A 32 -2.93 2.25 1.46
N CYS A 33 -3.53 1.13 1.83
CA CYS A 33 -4.71 0.60 1.15
C CYS A 33 -5.94 0.91 1.97
N HIS A 34 -7.07 1.17 1.32
CA HIS A 34 -8.34 1.32 2.00
C HIS A 34 -9.22 0.09 1.76
N ASP A 35 -9.87 -0.39 2.81
CA ASP A 35 -10.91 -1.40 2.68
C ASP A 35 -12.26 -0.78 2.32
N LEU A 36 -13.23 -1.62 1.92
CA LEU A 36 -14.59 -1.16 1.58
C LEU A 36 -15.35 -0.49 2.74
N TRP A 37 -14.83 -0.57 3.98
CA TRP A 37 -15.42 0.04 5.17
C TRP A 37 -14.72 1.35 5.54
N GLY A 38 -13.72 1.79 4.77
CA GLY A 38 -12.98 3.02 4.99
C GLY A 38 -11.84 2.90 6.00
N HIS A 39 -11.42 1.69 6.37
CA HIS A 39 -10.22 1.52 7.19
C HIS A 39 -8.96 1.63 6.35
N THR A 40 -7.99 2.36 6.89
CA THR A 40 -6.64 2.44 6.33
C THR A 40 -5.80 1.25 6.79
N LEU A 41 -5.21 0.56 5.82
CA LEU A 41 -4.32 -0.58 6.00
C LEU A 41 -2.92 -0.19 5.53
N HIS A 42 -2.07 0.18 6.48
CA HIS A 42 -0.66 0.48 6.19
C HIS A 42 0.05 -0.76 5.65
N VAL A 43 0.81 -0.62 4.57
CA VAL A 43 1.62 -1.72 4.04
C VAL A 43 2.77 -2.02 4.99
N THR A 44 2.90 -3.28 5.36
CA THR A 44 3.97 -3.76 6.26
C THR A 44 4.80 -4.84 5.58
N THR A 45 5.98 -5.10 6.10
CA THR A 45 6.71 -6.33 5.85
C THR A 45 5.95 -7.53 6.42
N VAL A 46 6.33 -8.75 6.01
CA VAL A 46 5.79 -10.02 6.56
C VAL A 46 6.04 -10.18 8.06
N LYS A 47 6.96 -9.40 8.65
CA LYS A 47 7.23 -9.38 10.09
C LYS A 47 6.40 -8.33 10.84
N GLY A 48 5.54 -7.60 10.15
CA GLY A 48 4.69 -6.55 10.73
C GLY A 48 5.33 -5.18 10.87
N ALA A 49 6.61 -5.00 10.50
CA ALA A 49 7.23 -3.67 10.46
C ALA A 49 6.71 -2.86 9.26
N THR A 50 6.62 -1.53 9.38
CA THR A 50 6.24 -0.62 8.28
C THR A 50 7.11 -0.86 7.05
N CYS A 51 6.49 -0.86 5.87
CA CYS A 51 7.21 -0.99 4.62
C CYS A 51 7.58 0.40 4.11
N HIS A 52 8.87 0.64 3.92
CA HIS A 52 9.38 1.91 3.42
C HIS A 52 9.93 1.75 2.01
N PHE A 53 9.64 2.73 1.16
CA PHE A 53 10.09 2.78 -0.22
C PHE A 53 10.97 4.02 -0.43
N VAL A 54 12.08 3.82 -1.14
CA VAL A 54 13.07 4.89 -1.39
C VAL A 54 12.61 5.94 -2.41
N ASN A 55 11.54 5.66 -3.15
CA ASN A 55 10.92 6.59 -4.10
C ASN A 55 9.50 6.16 -4.46
N SER A 56 8.76 7.06 -5.09
CA SER A 56 7.38 6.85 -5.55
C SER A 56 7.26 5.66 -6.51
N ASP A 57 8.21 5.46 -7.42
CA ASP A 57 8.14 4.37 -8.40
C ASP A 57 8.16 2.99 -7.73
N LYS A 58 8.94 2.83 -6.66
CA LYS A 58 8.98 1.59 -5.87
C LYS A 58 7.67 1.36 -5.12
N ALA A 59 7.07 2.41 -4.55
CA ALA A 59 5.74 2.33 -3.94
C ALA A 59 4.68 1.95 -5.00
N ILE A 60 4.68 2.60 -6.16
CA ILE A 60 3.74 2.30 -7.25
C ILE A 60 3.89 0.86 -7.75
N MET A 61 5.12 0.37 -7.91
CA MET A 61 5.35 -1.03 -8.30
C MET A 61 4.80 -2.02 -7.25
N ALA A 62 4.95 -1.71 -5.97
CA ALA A 62 4.39 -2.54 -4.90
C ALA A 62 2.84 -2.52 -4.94
N ALA A 63 2.21 -1.36 -5.13
CA ALA A 63 0.77 -1.26 -5.31
C ALA A 63 0.25 -2.05 -6.52
N LYS A 64 0.95 -1.96 -7.67
CA LYS A 64 0.66 -2.79 -8.85
C LYS A 64 0.82 -4.28 -8.58
N SER A 65 1.78 -4.66 -7.73
CA SER A 65 1.95 -6.05 -7.32
C SER A 65 0.78 -6.56 -6.47
N ILE A 66 0.05 -5.69 -5.76
CA ILE A 66 -1.19 -6.06 -5.04
C ILE A 66 -2.32 -6.32 -6.04
N GLY A 67 -2.33 -5.59 -7.16
CA GLY A 67 -3.30 -5.73 -8.24
C GLY A 67 -3.96 -4.41 -8.66
N PHE A 68 -3.60 -3.29 -8.02
CA PHE A 68 -4.14 -1.97 -8.36
C PHE A 68 -3.58 -1.45 -9.68
N ASP A 69 -4.48 -1.13 -10.62
CA ASP A 69 -4.12 -0.51 -11.90
C ASP A 69 -3.89 1.01 -11.78
N SER A 70 -4.53 1.64 -10.79
CA SER A 70 -4.42 3.06 -10.48
C SER A 70 -3.96 3.26 -9.05
N VAL A 71 -3.05 4.22 -8.84
CA VAL A 71 -2.47 4.55 -7.54
C VAL A 71 -2.58 6.06 -7.36
N VAL A 72 -3.20 6.49 -6.25
CA VAL A 72 -3.24 7.90 -5.88
C VAL A 72 -1.87 8.28 -5.31
N ILE A 73 -1.32 9.41 -5.75
CA ILE A 73 -0.04 9.92 -5.25
C ILE A 73 -0.32 11.17 -4.41
N GLN A 74 0.22 11.22 -3.19
CA GLN A 74 0.08 12.33 -2.24
C GLN A 74 1.43 12.84 -1.73
#